data_AF-A0A1J4P4L1-F1
#
_entry.id   AF-A0A1J4P4L1-F1
#
_cell.length_a   1.000
_cell.length_b   1.000
_cell.length_c   1.000
_cell.angle_alpha   90.00
_cell.angle_beta   90.00
_cell.angle_gamma   90.00
#
_symmetry.space_group_name_H-M   'P 1'
#
loop_
_entity.id
_entity.type
_entity.pdbx_description
1 polymer ?
#
loop_
_entity_poly.entity_id
_entity_poly.type
_entity_poly.pdbx_seq_one_letter_code
_entity_poly.pdbx_strand_id
1 'polypeptide(L)'
;MSNSPTERPTLPRTVWSARGRHVGPVAPAPEYVLRENLRQLKESGVLDDFTEPHHDGADPDGEVAPERIFEARWRVADGVTVRARLTLTPPDGRDPGHAWLLVAEAERPWDERWPSPATMFWPDTPVSAEPADTSDAAWDHHHVLPELRYRSVNALPADDKDMRRMFKSCAREGWGIHVVVHEAMTPDARGRLPLTRLLPPELRHRVIEHRATPHQLRAVNWALKDLGVEVPRGGAVVLPASPAPIGYDAQEFSVRSVFLEGGAEPTELFDAVRRYADLPKPPPQGAEEALTDLRENWTLLTLQEELARERRLVAKYREALEAMTTSRDLYREAAERANEALAAFREGAVPAPAAPEPEPDAPAASPFQQISRRWERFRDTAKALRPATETPRPPETAQLPETARLPETAGLPDAPGLPETPGAPGLPEVPGVPESRKTSDAAAETPADRVE
;
A
#
# COMPACT_ATOMS: atom_id res chain seq x y z
N MET A 1 -11.77 -15.50 29.80
CA MET A 1 -12.23 -14.90 28.53
C MET A 1 -11.22 -15.27 27.47
N SER A 2 -11.49 -16.32 26.69
CA SER A 2 -10.61 -16.76 25.62
C SER A 2 -10.79 -15.80 24.44
N ASN A 3 -9.74 -15.06 24.09
CA ASN A 3 -9.71 -14.31 22.84
C ASN A 3 -9.68 -15.32 21.70
N SER A 4 -10.81 -15.51 21.03
CA SER A 4 -10.86 -16.15 19.72
C SER A 4 -9.86 -15.43 18.80
N PRO A 5 -9.05 -16.14 18.00
CA PRO A 5 -8.17 -15.49 17.05
C PRO A 5 -9.06 -14.84 16.00
N THR A 6 -9.18 -13.51 16.04
CA THR A 6 -9.81 -12.74 14.98
C THR A 6 -9.05 -13.07 13.69
N GLU A 7 -9.76 -13.68 12.74
CA GLU A 7 -9.24 -14.05 11.43
C GLU A 7 -8.63 -12.78 10.82
N ARG A 8 -7.31 -12.76 10.64
CA ARG A 8 -6.63 -11.57 10.11
C ARG A 8 -7.09 -11.37 8.66
N PRO A 9 -7.51 -10.15 8.27
CA PRO A 9 -7.92 -9.87 6.90
C PRO A 9 -6.80 -10.25 5.93
N THR A 10 -7.15 -11.06 4.94
CA THR A 10 -6.28 -11.39 3.80
C THR A 10 -6.73 -10.59 2.59
N LEU A 11 -5.78 -10.15 1.76
CA LEU A 11 -6.12 -9.46 0.52
C LEU A 11 -6.97 -10.38 -0.39
N PRO A 12 -8.00 -9.84 -1.06
CA PRO A 12 -8.76 -10.58 -2.06
C PRO A 12 -7.84 -11.10 -3.18
N ARG A 13 -8.20 -12.22 -3.80
CA ARG A 13 -7.43 -12.79 -4.94
C ARG A 13 -7.39 -11.90 -6.18
N THR A 14 -8.20 -10.85 -6.22
CA THR A 14 -8.20 -9.81 -7.26
C THR A 14 -7.12 -8.76 -7.03
N VAL A 15 -6.46 -8.77 -5.86
CA VAL A 15 -5.52 -7.73 -5.44
C VAL A 15 -4.09 -8.26 -5.49
N TRP A 16 -3.21 -7.47 -6.10
CA TRP A 16 -1.77 -7.61 -6.05
C TRP A 16 -1.17 -6.44 -5.28
N SER A 17 -0.13 -6.67 -4.49
CA SER A 17 0.59 -5.59 -3.82
C SER A 17 2.09 -5.84 -3.76
N ALA A 18 2.86 -4.78 -3.52
CA ALA A 18 4.29 -4.86 -3.28
C ALA A 18 4.77 -3.64 -2.50
N ARG A 19 5.93 -3.78 -1.85
CA ARG A 19 6.59 -2.70 -1.14
C ARG A 19 8.08 -2.74 -1.40
N GLY A 20 8.70 -1.57 -1.51
CA GLY A 20 10.14 -1.47 -1.71
C GLY A 20 10.64 -0.09 -1.39
N ARG A 21 11.86 0.20 -1.85
CA ARG A 21 12.53 1.46 -1.62
C ARG A 21 13.28 1.91 -2.86
N HIS A 22 13.21 3.20 -3.14
CA HIS A 22 14.07 3.88 -4.08
C HIS A 22 15.30 4.46 -3.38
N VAL A 23 16.44 3.79 -3.53
CA VAL A 23 17.76 4.26 -3.07
C VAL A 23 18.57 4.70 -4.29
N GLY A 24 18.63 6.00 -4.50
CA GLY A 24 19.33 6.59 -5.63
C GLY A 24 19.72 8.04 -5.31
N PRO A 25 20.55 8.67 -6.16
CA PRO A 25 20.83 10.09 -6.02
C PRO A 25 19.52 10.87 -5.98
N VAL A 26 19.49 11.96 -5.20
CA VAL A 26 18.31 12.83 -5.05
C VAL A 26 17.85 13.41 -6.40
N ALA A 27 18.71 13.37 -7.44
CA ALA A 27 18.41 13.81 -8.79
C ALA A 27 18.70 12.70 -9.83
N PRO A 28 17.77 12.43 -10.76
CA PRO A 28 16.40 12.94 -10.77
C PRO A 28 15.61 12.34 -9.60
N ALA A 29 14.72 13.15 -9.01
CA ALA A 29 13.88 12.71 -7.91
C ALA A 29 12.98 11.52 -8.37
N PRO A 30 12.66 10.56 -7.49
CA PRO A 30 11.88 9.37 -7.86
C PRO A 30 10.53 9.70 -8.50
N GLU A 31 9.90 10.82 -8.13
CA GLU A 31 8.64 11.29 -8.74
C GLU A 31 8.83 11.63 -10.22
N TYR A 32 9.99 12.18 -10.59
CA TYR A 32 10.30 12.46 -11.99
C TYR A 32 10.42 11.16 -12.80
N VAL A 33 11.11 10.16 -12.26
CA VAL A 33 11.25 8.84 -12.89
C VAL A 33 9.88 8.18 -13.08
N LEU A 34 9.01 8.23 -12.06
CA LEU A 34 7.63 7.73 -12.13
C LEU A 34 6.82 8.45 -13.22
N ARG A 35 6.80 9.79 -13.20
CA ARG A 35 6.03 10.59 -14.17
C ARG A 35 6.50 10.36 -15.61
N GLU A 36 7.81 10.20 -15.81
CA GLU A 36 8.36 9.96 -17.13
C GLU A 36 8.00 8.56 -17.64
N ASN A 37 8.16 7.53 -16.82
CA ASN A 37 7.78 6.17 -17.19
C ASN A 37 6.27 6.04 -17.46
N LEU A 38 5.41 6.62 -16.60
CA LEU A 38 3.95 6.64 -16.81
C LEU A 38 3.56 7.34 -18.13
N ARG A 39 4.24 8.45 -18.48
CA ARG A 39 4.00 9.14 -19.74
C ARG A 39 4.39 8.29 -20.93
N GLN A 40 5.56 7.65 -20.90
CA GLN A 40 6.02 6.75 -21.96
C GLN A 40 5.10 5.54 -22.14
N LEU A 41 4.62 4.95 -21.04
CA LEU A 41 3.68 3.83 -21.10
C LEU A 41 2.29 4.26 -21.63
N LYS A 42 1.84 5.48 -21.34
CA LYS A 42 0.62 6.05 -21.94
C LYS A 42 0.80 6.32 -23.43
N GLU A 43 1.92 6.92 -23.84
CA GLU A 43 2.23 7.23 -25.24
C GLU A 43 2.37 5.96 -26.10
N SER A 44 2.90 4.88 -25.53
CA SER A 44 2.98 3.56 -26.17
C SER A 44 1.66 2.77 -26.16
N GLY A 45 0.62 3.29 -25.50
CA GLY A 45 -0.70 2.64 -25.41
C GLY A 45 -0.75 1.43 -24.47
N VAL A 46 0.26 1.25 -23.61
CA VAL A 46 0.27 0.20 -22.57
C VAL A 46 -0.63 0.60 -21.40
N LEU A 47 -0.60 1.87 -20.99
CA LEU A 47 -1.53 2.43 -20.02
C LEU A 47 -2.72 3.08 -20.73
N ASP A 48 -3.92 2.90 -20.14
CA ASP A 48 -5.10 3.64 -20.56
C ASP A 48 -5.00 5.10 -20.09
N ASP A 49 -4.71 5.31 -18.81
CA ASP A 49 -4.53 6.63 -18.21
C ASP A 49 -3.79 6.56 -16.86
N PHE A 50 -3.31 7.71 -16.38
CA PHE A 50 -2.73 7.88 -15.05
C PHE A 50 -3.03 9.28 -14.47
N THR A 51 -3.03 9.40 -13.15
CA THR A 51 -3.21 10.68 -12.43
C THR A 51 -2.35 10.72 -11.17
N GLU A 52 -2.12 11.93 -10.65
CA GLU A 52 -1.43 12.19 -9.38
C GLU A 52 -2.44 12.86 -8.44
N PRO A 53 -3.24 12.08 -7.68
CA PRO A 53 -4.19 12.66 -6.74
C PRO A 53 -3.46 13.50 -5.69
N HIS A 54 -4.02 14.66 -5.37
CA HIS A 54 -3.53 15.43 -4.23
C HIS A 54 -3.93 14.72 -2.94
N HIS A 55 -2.97 14.55 -2.03
CA HIS A 55 -3.25 14.10 -0.68
C HIS A 55 -3.71 15.30 0.15
N ASP A 56 -5.00 15.36 0.49
CA ASP A 56 -5.65 16.48 1.20
C ASP A 56 -5.25 16.60 2.70
N GLY A 57 -4.17 15.94 3.12
CA GLY A 57 -3.66 15.93 4.50
C GLY A 57 -2.37 16.69 4.73
N ALA A 58 -1.86 17.45 3.75
CA ALA A 58 -0.66 18.25 3.94
C ALA A 58 -0.94 19.39 4.94
N ASP A 59 -0.44 19.24 6.16
CA ASP A 59 -0.44 20.30 7.17
C ASP A 59 0.19 21.56 6.53
N PRO A 60 -0.51 22.70 6.46
CA PRO A 60 0.02 23.91 5.85
C PRO A 60 1.25 24.47 6.58
N ASP A 61 1.52 23.98 7.80
CA ASP A 61 2.63 24.37 8.68
C ASP A 61 3.71 23.26 8.86
N GLY A 62 3.67 22.15 8.10
CA GLY A 62 4.47 20.94 8.39
C GLY A 62 5.89 20.92 7.80
N GLU A 63 6.91 20.71 8.65
CA GLU A 63 8.33 20.51 8.30
C GLU A 63 8.62 19.22 7.47
N VAL A 64 7.62 18.38 7.20
CA VAL A 64 7.76 17.08 6.51
C VAL A 64 7.11 17.14 5.13
N ALA A 65 7.86 16.76 4.09
CA ALA A 65 7.32 16.69 2.73
C ALA A 65 6.11 15.72 2.68
N PRO A 66 5.02 16.06 1.97
CA PRO A 66 3.85 15.19 1.93
C PRO A 66 4.11 13.93 1.09
N GLU A 67 3.43 12.84 1.43
CA GLU A 67 3.40 11.62 0.61
C GLU A 67 2.89 11.94 -0.80
N ARG A 68 3.46 11.25 -1.80
CA ARG A 68 3.07 11.40 -3.21
C ARG A 68 2.32 10.16 -3.67
N ILE A 69 1.20 10.35 -4.36
CA ILE A 69 0.31 9.28 -4.78
C ILE A 69 0.21 9.31 -6.30
N PHE A 70 0.38 8.15 -6.92
CA PHE A 70 0.20 7.95 -8.36
C PHE A 70 -0.84 6.87 -8.58
N GLU A 71 -1.82 7.13 -9.43
CA GLU A 71 -2.83 6.16 -9.83
C GLU A 71 -2.71 5.88 -11.31
N ALA A 72 -2.83 4.60 -11.70
CA ALA A 72 -2.73 4.19 -13.09
C ALA A 72 -3.76 3.11 -13.44
N ARG A 73 -4.29 3.20 -14.65
CA ARG A 73 -5.24 2.24 -15.23
C ARG A 73 -4.65 1.61 -16.47
N TRP A 74 -4.82 0.30 -16.61
CA TRP A 74 -4.54 -0.40 -17.86
C TRP A 74 -5.46 -1.59 -18.06
N ARG A 75 -5.38 -2.19 -19.25
CA ARG A 75 -6.06 -3.43 -19.58
C ARG A 75 -5.04 -4.54 -19.84
N VAL A 76 -5.32 -5.70 -19.28
CA VAL A 76 -4.55 -6.94 -19.52
C VAL A 76 -5.29 -7.84 -20.51
N ALA A 77 -4.81 -9.07 -20.71
CA ALA A 77 -5.44 -10.05 -21.58
C ALA A 77 -6.95 -10.20 -21.27
N ASP A 78 -7.73 -10.50 -22.31
CA ASP A 78 -9.20 -10.62 -22.25
C ASP A 78 -9.96 -9.34 -21.85
N GLY A 79 -9.27 -8.18 -21.92
CA GLY A 79 -9.88 -6.87 -21.67
C GLY A 79 -10.16 -6.57 -20.19
N VAL A 80 -9.56 -7.33 -19.27
CA VAL A 80 -9.70 -7.10 -17.83
C VAL A 80 -9.06 -5.78 -17.46
N THR A 81 -9.80 -4.90 -16.78
CA THR A 81 -9.25 -3.65 -16.25
C THR A 81 -8.47 -3.92 -14.97
N VAL A 82 -7.29 -3.31 -14.87
CA VAL A 82 -6.51 -3.22 -13.64
C VAL A 82 -6.40 -1.76 -13.23
N ARG A 83 -6.60 -1.51 -11.95
CA ARG A 83 -6.49 -0.21 -11.29
C ARG A 83 -5.38 -0.32 -10.27
N ALA A 84 -4.47 0.64 -10.21
CA ALA A 84 -3.41 0.60 -9.22
C ALA A 84 -3.09 1.96 -8.66
N ARG A 85 -2.58 1.94 -7.43
CA ARG A 85 -2.15 3.08 -6.65
C ARG A 85 -0.75 2.80 -6.10
N LEU A 86 0.18 3.70 -6.40
CA LEU A 86 1.51 3.76 -5.83
C LEU A 86 1.59 4.94 -4.87
N THR A 87 1.90 4.67 -3.61
CA THR A 87 2.22 5.68 -2.60
C THR A 87 3.73 5.73 -2.42
N LEU A 88 4.31 6.92 -2.54
CA LEU A 88 5.71 7.22 -2.32
C LEU A 88 5.86 8.04 -1.04
N THR A 89 6.46 7.45 -0.03
CA THR A 89 6.76 8.09 1.25
C THR A 89 8.15 8.74 1.15
N PRO A 90 8.29 10.02 1.54
CA PRO A 90 9.57 10.72 1.53
C PRO A 90 10.60 10.04 2.46
N PRO A 91 11.89 10.35 2.29
CA PRO A 91 12.92 9.86 3.19
C PRO A 91 12.75 10.51 4.56
N ASP A 92 12.46 9.70 5.58
CA ASP A 92 12.61 10.11 6.97
C ASP A 92 14.10 10.11 7.28
N GLY A 93 14.67 11.22 7.79
CA GLY A 93 16.12 11.46 7.93
C GLY A 93 16.98 10.41 8.66
N ARG A 94 16.41 9.27 9.07
CA ARG A 94 17.10 8.05 9.53
C ARG A 94 17.53 7.13 8.38
N ASP A 95 16.75 7.02 7.31
CA ASP A 95 17.00 6.10 6.20
C ASP A 95 17.07 6.85 4.86
N PRO A 96 18.21 6.80 4.14
CA PRO A 96 18.28 7.40 2.81
C PRO A 96 17.38 6.63 1.83
N GLY A 97 16.51 7.35 1.12
CA GLY A 97 15.69 6.82 0.03
C GLY A 97 14.19 6.81 0.30
N HIS A 98 13.39 6.78 -0.76
CA HIS A 98 11.94 6.91 -0.69
C HIS A 98 11.31 5.52 -0.61
N ALA A 99 10.53 5.25 0.44
CA ALA A 99 9.78 4.00 0.50
C ALA A 99 8.58 4.09 -0.45
N TRP A 100 8.24 2.98 -1.11
CA TRP A 100 7.05 2.92 -1.95
C TRP A 100 6.19 1.72 -1.59
N LEU A 101 4.87 1.91 -1.67
CA LEU A 101 3.85 0.90 -1.52
C LEU A 101 2.98 0.91 -2.79
N LEU A 102 2.78 -0.25 -3.38
CA LEU A 102 1.97 -0.42 -4.58
C LEU A 102 0.83 -1.41 -4.29
N VAL A 103 -0.39 -1.01 -4.59
CA VAL A 103 -1.59 -1.85 -4.54
C VAL A 103 -2.27 -1.78 -5.91
N ALA A 104 -2.58 -2.93 -6.49
CA ALA A 104 -3.31 -3.07 -7.74
C ALA A 104 -4.50 -4.00 -7.54
N GLU A 105 -5.66 -3.62 -8.07
CA GLU A 105 -6.88 -4.41 -8.07
C GLU A 105 -7.36 -4.63 -9.51
N ALA A 106 -7.65 -5.89 -9.83
CA ALA A 106 -8.23 -6.32 -11.09
C ALA A 106 -9.72 -6.66 -10.95
N GLU A 107 -10.47 -6.62 -12.05
CA GLU A 107 -11.89 -7.01 -12.06
C GLU A 107 -12.11 -8.53 -11.87
N ARG A 108 -11.04 -9.33 -11.98
CA ARG A 108 -11.04 -10.79 -11.87
C ARG A 108 -9.88 -11.25 -10.98
N PRO A 109 -9.90 -12.51 -10.48
CA PRO A 109 -8.73 -13.07 -9.79
C PRO A 109 -7.47 -12.86 -10.62
N TRP A 110 -6.39 -12.49 -9.95
CA TRP A 110 -5.13 -12.13 -10.59
C TRP A 110 -4.56 -13.33 -11.35
N ASP A 111 -4.10 -13.10 -12.58
CA ASP A 111 -3.43 -14.11 -13.39
C ASP A 111 -1.92 -13.88 -13.33
N GLU A 112 -1.16 -14.93 -13.02
CA GLU A 112 0.29 -14.92 -12.89
C GLU A 112 1.03 -14.48 -14.15
N ARG A 113 0.39 -14.62 -15.32
CA ARG A 113 0.95 -14.28 -16.63
C ARG A 113 0.89 -12.78 -16.90
N TRP A 114 0.09 -12.04 -16.15
CA TRP A 114 -0.01 -10.59 -16.33
C TRP A 114 1.30 -9.90 -15.93
N PRO A 115 1.67 -8.81 -16.62
CA PRO A 115 2.82 -8.01 -16.23
C PRO A 115 2.75 -7.60 -14.76
N SER A 116 3.92 -7.46 -14.13
CA SER A 116 3.97 -6.97 -12.76
C SER A 116 3.44 -5.54 -12.70
N PRO A 117 2.55 -5.20 -11.75
CA PRO A 117 2.14 -3.81 -11.55
C PRO A 117 3.33 -2.88 -11.27
N ALA A 118 4.42 -3.38 -10.67
CA ALA A 118 5.61 -2.57 -10.42
C ALA A 118 6.21 -1.99 -11.70
N THR A 119 6.20 -2.73 -12.82
CA THR A 119 6.73 -2.25 -14.10
C THR A 119 5.79 -1.28 -14.83
N MET A 120 4.55 -1.10 -14.32
CA MET A 120 3.64 -0.06 -14.81
C MET A 120 3.97 1.31 -14.21
N PHE A 121 4.71 1.36 -13.11
CA PHE A 121 5.12 2.59 -12.45
C PHE A 121 6.61 2.84 -12.62
N TRP A 122 7.43 1.82 -12.41
CA TRP A 122 8.88 1.91 -12.49
C TRP A 122 9.43 1.36 -13.81
N PRO A 123 10.55 1.92 -14.31
CA PRO A 123 11.15 1.47 -15.56
C PRO A 123 11.65 0.01 -15.44
N ASP A 124 11.34 -0.79 -16.45
CA ASP A 124 11.81 -2.17 -16.60
C ASP A 124 13.09 -2.25 -17.45
N THR A 125 14.09 -1.42 -17.15
CA THR A 125 15.37 -1.48 -17.87
C THR A 125 16.22 -2.64 -17.35
N PRO A 126 16.68 -3.56 -18.23
CA PRO A 126 17.56 -4.64 -17.82
C PRO A 126 18.94 -4.09 -17.41
N VAL A 127 19.49 -4.63 -16.32
CA VAL A 127 20.89 -4.45 -15.92
C VAL A 127 21.76 -4.92 -17.09
N SER A 128 22.32 -3.97 -17.84
CA SER A 128 23.20 -4.28 -18.96
C SER A 128 24.48 -4.91 -18.42
N ALA A 129 24.98 -5.95 -19.09
CA ALA A 129 26.13 -6.76 -18.65
C ALA A 129 27.51 -6.09 -18.81
N GLU A 130 27.56 -4.76 -18.96
CA GLU A 130 28.79 -3.99 -19.10
C GLU A 130 28.96 -3.10 -17.84
N PRO A 131 30.11 -3.17 -17.14
CA PRO A 131 30.38 -2.33 -15.98
C PRO A 131 30.83 -0.95 -16.46
N ALA A 132 29.88 -0.14 -16.94
CA ALA A 132 30.12 1.25 -17.27
C ALA A 132 28.85 2.07 -16.97
N ASP A 133 28.88 2.82 -15.86
CA ASP A 133 27.97 3.94 -15.56
C ASP A 133 26.46 3.67 -15.67
N THR A 134 26.02 2.46 -15.31
CA THR A 134 24.59 2.15 -15.27
C THR A 134 23.95 2.84 -14.07
N SER A 135 23.03 3.76 -14.33
CA SER A 135 21.94 4.08 -13.40
C SER A 135 21.16 2.79 -13.15
N ASP A 136 21.70 1.99 -12.24
CA ASP A 136 21.12 0.79 -11.67
C ASP A 136 19.70 1.13 -11.24
N ALA A 137 18.76 0.21 -11.43
CA ALA A 137 17.35 0.41 -11.11
C ALA A 137 17.17 0.69 -9.61
N ALA A 138 17.37 1.94 -9.20
CA ALA A 138 17.45 2.42 -7.82
C ALA A 138 16.20 2.11 -6.99
N TRP A 139 15.10 1.76 -7.64
CA TRP A 139 13.79 1.52 -7.06
C TRP A 139 13.57 0.09 -6.55
N ASP A 140 14.37 -0.89 -6.98
CA ASP A 140 14.09 -2.33 -6.75
C ASP A 140 14.59 -2.87 -5.41
N HIS A 141 14.84 -1.98 -4.45
CA HIS A 141 15.38 -2.34 -3.14
C HIS A 141 14.28 -2.74 -2.15
N HIS A 142 14.64 -3.59 -1.21
CA HIS A 142 13.75 -3.98 -0.13
C HIS A 142 13.50 -2.79 0.79
N HIS A 143 12.24 -2.62 1.23
CA HIS A 143 11.81 -1.56 2.13
C HIS A 143 12.71 -1.38 3.37
N VAL A 144 12.94 -2.46 4.13
CA VAL A 144 13.57 -2.44 5.46
C VAL A 144 15.09 -2.61 5.37
N LEU A 145 15.54 -3.45 4.43
CA LEU A 145 16.92 -3.84 4.25
C LEU A 145 17.39 -3.32 2.89
N PRO A 146 17.79 -2.03 2.79
CA PRO A 146 18.10 -1.40 1.50
C PRO A 146 19.28 -2.07 0.78
N GLU A 147 20.07 -2.91 1.44
CA GLU A 147 21.10 -3.74 0.80
C GLU A 147 20.53 -4.87 -0.06
N LEU A 148 19.26 -5.26 0.16
CA LEU A 148 18.60 -6.33 -0.59
C LEU A 148 17.83 -5.78 -1.79
N ARG A 149 17.87 -6.52 -2.90
CA ARG A 149 17.18 -6.19 -4.16
C ARG A 149 16.30 -7.34 -4.64
N TYR A 150 15.14 -7.02 -5.23
CA TYR A 150 14.21 -8.02 -5.78
C TYR A 150 14.72 -8.66 -7.06
N ARG A 151 15.36 -7.90 -7.96
CA ARG A 151 15.73 -8.40 -9.30
C ARG A 151 17.19 -8.82 -9.42
N SER A 152 17.89 -8.90 -8.30
CA SER A 152 19.32 -9.18 -8.24
C SER A 152 19.61 -10.38 -7.35
N VAL A 153 20.79 -10.96 -7.54
CA VAL A 153 21.33 -12.00 -6.66
C VAL A 153 21.88 -11.32 -5.39
N ASN A 154 21.32 -11.65 -4.23
CA ASN A 154 21.79 -11.10 -2.96
C ASN A 154 22.76 -12.09 -2.30
N ALA A 155 24.04 -11.71 -2.20
CA ALA A 155 25.03 -12.50 -1.49
C ALA A 155 24.77 -12.46 0.02
N LEU A 156 24.92 -13.59 0.70
CA LEU A 156 24.75 -13.63 2.15
C LEU A 156 25.94 -12.99 2.89
N PRO A 157 25.69 -12.27 4.01
CA PRO A 157 26.74 -11.73 4.86
C PRO A 157 27.75 -12.80 5.30
N ALA A 158 29.02 -12.41 5.40
CA ALA A 158 30.09 -13.31 5.88
C ALA A 158 30.01 -13.55 7.40
N ASP A 159 29.48 -12.58 8.16
CA ASP A 159 29.29 -12.71 9.61
C ASP A 159 27.96 -13.41 9.93
N ASP A 160 28.05 -14.49 10.71
CA ASP A 160 26.91 -15.32 11.10
C ASP A 160 25.83 -14.53 11.86
N LYS A 161 26.22 -13.55 12.70
CA LYS A 161 25.27 -12.76 13.49
C LYS A 161 24.51 -11.79 12.60
N ASP A 162 25.18 -11.16 11.64
CA ASP A 162 24.55 -10.28 10.68
C ASP A 162 23.61 -11.05 9.75
N MET A 163 24.01 -12.25 9.29
CA MET A 163 23.14 -13.15 8.53
C MET A 163 21.88 -13.53 9.34
N ARG A 164 22.04 -13.90 10.61
CA ARG A 164 20.92 -14.21 11.51
C ARG A 164 20.01 -13.00 11.73
N ARG A 165 20.57 -11.80 11.90
CA ARG A 165 19.79 -10.55 12.04
C ARG A 165 19.00 -10.26 10.76
N MET A 166 19.62 -10.41 9.61
CA MET A 166 19.01 -10.21 8.29
C MET A 166 17.81 -11.15 8.10
N PHE A 167 17.97 -12.46 8.33
CA PHE A 167 16.86 -13.42 8.19
C PHE A 167 15.71 -13.16 9.16
N LYS A 168 16.00 -12.72 10.40
CA LYS A 168 14.97 -12.30 11.34
C LYS A 168 14.20 -11.08 10.86
N SER A 169 14.90 -10.09 10.30
CA SER A 169 14.28 -8.91 9.71
C SER A 169 13.38 -9.27 8.53
N CYS A 170 13.85 -10.16 7.64
CA CYS A 170 13.09 -10.71 6.52
C CYS A 170 11.80 -11.42 7.00
N ALA A 171 11.94 -12.35 7.95
CA ALA A 171 10.80 -13.10 8.48
C ALA A 171 9.78 -12.18 9.20
N ARG A 172 10.24 -11.15 9.92
CA ARG A 172 9.35 -10.22 10.64
C ARG A 172 8.50 -9.35 9.70
N GLU A 173 9.03 -9.00 8.54
CA GLU A 173 8.27 -8.25 7.52
C GLU A 173 7.17 -9.12 6.93
N GLY A 174 7.50 -10.38 6.61
CA GLY A 174 6.53 -11.44 6.36
C GLY A 174 5.71 -11.31 5.07
N TRP A 175 6.00 -10.32 4.24
CA TRP A 175 5.33 -10.08 2.97
C TRP A 175 6.20 -10.47 1.78
N GLY A 176 7.48 -10.07 1.80
CA GLY A 176 8.48 -10.50 0.82
C GLY A 176 8.67 -12.01 0.83
N ILE A 177 8.76 -12.62 -0.35
CA ILE A 177 9.04 -14.05 -0.49
C ILE A 177 10.56 -14.21 -0.56
N HIS A 178 11.18 -14.56 0.57
CA HIS A 178 12.62 -14.76 0.62
C HIS A 178 12.97 -16.20 0.29
N VAL A 179 13.83 -16.40 -0.69
CA VAL A 179 14.32 -17.71 -1.11
C VAL A 179 15.81 -17.79 -0.84
N VAL A 180 16.23 -18.76 -0.03
CA VAL A 180 17.65 -19.01 0.24
C VAL A 180 18.09 -20.21 -0.57
N VAL A 181 19.06 -20.01 -1.45
CA VAL A 181 19.63 -21.05 -2.31
C VAL A 181 21.08 -21.30 -1.90
N HIS A 182 21.43 -22.56 -1.69
CA HIS A 182 22.81 -22.96 -1.42
C HIS A 182 23.49 -23.48 -2.68
N GLU A 183 24.54 -22.79 -3.11
CA GLU A 183 25.38 -23.21 -4.22
C GLU A 183 26.28 -24.37 -3.77
N ALA A 184 25.98 -25.60 -4.18
CA ALA A 184 26.84 -26.75 -3.84
C ALA A 184 28.21 -26.68 -4.53
N MET A 185 28.27 -26.02 -5.69
CA MET A 185 29.43 -25.79 -6.54
C MET A 185 29.28 -24.40 -7.18
N THR A 186 30.34 -23.88 -7.80
CA THR A 186 30.28 -22.60 -8.52
C THR A 186 29.33 -22.69 -9.72
N PRO A 187 28.29 -21.85 -9.81
CA PRO A 187 27.33 -21.90 -10.91
C PRO A 187 27.95 -21.48 -12.25
N ASP A 188 27.37 -22.01 -13.34
CA ASP A 188 27.71 -21.61 -14.70
C ASP A 188 27.24 -20.18 -15.02
N ALA A 189 27.54 -19.67 -16.23
CA ALA A 189 27.16 -18.31 -16.61
C ALA A 189 25.65 -18.04 -16.53
N ARG A 190 24.80 -19.06 -16.71
CA ARG A 190 23.35 -18.94 -16.58
C ARG A 190 22.91 -19.02 -15.13
N GLY A 191 23.50 -19.91 -14.33
CA GLY A 191 23.23 -20.06 -12.90
C GLY A 191 23.60 -18.84 -12.05
N ARG A 192 24.51 -17.98 -12.55
CA ARG A 192 24.85 -16.68 -11.97
C ARG A 192 23.78 -15.61 -12.18
N LEU A 193 22.84 -15.83 -13.11
CA LEU A 193 21.75 -14.89 -13.35
C LEU A 193 20.68 -15.04 -12.25
N PRO A 194 19.97 -13.95 -11.90
CA PRO A 194 18.87 -14.00 -10.94
C PRO A 194 17.76 -14.95 -11.42
N LEU A 195 17.27 -15.80 -10.50
CA LEU A 195 16.14 -16.71 -10.73
C LEU A 195 14.84 -15.96 -11.03
N THR A 196 14.72 -14.71 -10.58
CA THR A 196 13.54 -13.88 -10.84
C THR A 196 13.23 -13.67 -12.32
N ARG A 197 14.21 -13.84 -13.22
CA ARG A 197 14.01 -13.81 -14.67
C ARG A 197 13.12 -14.95 -15.18
N LEU A 198 13.15 -16.09 -14.50
CA LEU A 198 12.41 -17.31 -14.84
C LEU A 198 11.06 -17.38 -14.14
N LEU A 199 10.82 -16.54 -13.12
CA LEU A 199 9.56 -16.49 -12.41
C LEU A 199 8.45 -15.84 -13.25
N PRO A 200 7.17 -16.22 -12.98
CA PRO A 200 6.01 -15.49 -13.48
C PRO A 200 6.16 -13.98 -13.21
N PRO A 201 5.77 -13.10 -14.15
CA PRO A 201 5.98 -11.66 -14.01
C PRO A 201 5.44 -11.08 -12.70
N GLU A 202 4.31 -11.56 -12.20
CA GLU A 202 3.72 -11.07 -10.95
C GLU A 202 4.63 -11.25 -9.71
N LEU A 203 5.53 -12.25 -9.71
CA LEU A 203 6.36 -12.61 -8.57
C LEU A 203 7.73 -11.94 -8.59
N ARG A 204 8.13 -11.36 -9.73
CA ARG A 204 9.47 -10.78 -9.94
C ARG A 204 9.83 -9.66 -8.95
N HIS A 205 8.82 -8.94 -8.46
CA HIS A 205 8.98 -7.81 -7.52
C HIS A 205 8.45 -8.13 -6.12
N ARG A 206 8.31 -9.42 -5.82
CA ARG A 206 7.92 -9.94 -4.50
C ARG A 206 8.93 -10.97 -3.97
N VAL A 207 9.68 -11.62 -4.86
CA VAL A 207 10.68 -12.63 -4.51
C VAL A 207 12.06 -11.98 -4.35
N ILE A 208 12.73 -12.29 -3.24
CA ILE A 208 14.11 -11.91 -2.96
C ILE A 208 14.95 -13.16 -2.89
N GLU A 209 15.94 -13.24 -3.76
CA GLU A 209 16.85 -14.37 -3.84
C GLU A 209 18.11 -14.11 -3.03
N HIS A 210 18.42 -15.03 -2.11
CA HIS A 210 19.65 -15.05 -1.34
C HIS A 210 20.53 -16.22 -1.80
N ARG A 211 21.79 -15.95 -2.14
CA ARG A 211 22.78 -16.97 -2.52
C ARG A 211 23.78 -17.22 -1.41
N ALA A 212 23.81 -18.46 -0.93
CA ALA A 212 24.85 -18.97 -0.05
C ALA A 212 25.94 -19.64 -0.87
N THR A 213 27.19 -19.23 -0.64
CA THR A 213 28.36 -19.87 -1.25
C THR A 213 28.59 -21.28 -0.68
N PRO A 214 29.38 -22.15 -1.35
CA PRO A 214 29.55 -23.55 -0.94
C PRO A 214 30.06 -23.78 0.48
N HIS A 215 30.80 -22.83 1.05
CA HIS A 215 31.36 -22.93 2.40
C HIS A 215 30.41 -22.39 3.48
N GLN A 216 29.36 -21.66 3.10
CA GLN A 216 28.43 -21.02 4.03
C GLN A 216 27.31 -21.94 4.52
N LEU A 217 27.16 -23.19 4.03
CA LEU A 217 26.05 -24.09 4.40
C LEU A 217 25.80 -24.17 5.92
N ARG A 218 26.87 -24.36 6.71
CA ARG A 218 26.76 -24.49 8.17
C ARG A 218 26.32 -23.18 8.82
N ALA A 219 26.87 -22.05 8.38
CA ALA A 219 26.53 -20.72 8.87
C ALA A 219 25.05 -20.39 8.58
N VAL A 220 24.59 -20.70 7.36
CA VAL A 220 23.19 -20.50 6.94
C VAL A 220 22.23 -21.31 7.79
N ASN A 221 22.46 -22.62 7.93
CA ASN A 221 21.58 -23.47 8.74
C ASN A 221 21.63 -23.11 10.24
N TRP A 222 22.74 -22.57 10.73
CA TRP A 222 22.81 -22.00 12.07
C TRP A 222 21.95 -20.72 12.20
N ALA A 223 22.03 -19.81 11.21
CA ALA A 223 21.27 -18.56 11.20
C ALA A 223 19.76 -18.79 11.05
N LEU A 224 19.36 -19.81 10.28
CA LEU A 224 17.96 -20.18 10.04
C LEU A 224 17.34 -21.03 11.16
N LYS A 225 18.13 -21.51 12.11
CA LYS A 225 17.67 -22.36 13.21
C LYS A 225 16.48 -21.78 13.98
N ASP A 226 16.47 -20.46 14.20
CA ASP A 226 15.38 -19.78 14.92
C ASP A 226 14.08 -19.72 14.11
N LEU A 227 14.16 -19.81 12.78
CA LEU A 227 13.01 -19.85 11.87
C LEU A 227 12.48 -21.27 11.66
N GLY A 228 13.14 -22.28 12.23
CA GLY A 228 12.72 -23.69 12.14
C GLY A 228 12.87 -24.31 10.75
N VAL A 229 13.75 -23.75 9.91
CA VAL A 229 13.99 -24.24 8.53
C VAL A 229 15.47 -24.59 8.32
N GLU A 230 15.72 -25.49 7.36
CA GLU A 230 17.06 -25.92 6.97
C GLU A 230 17.21 -25.92 5.45
N VAL A 231 18.35 -25.39 4.96
CA VAL A 231 18.71 -25.46 3.54
C VAL A 231 19.49 -26.75 3.29
N PRO A 232 19.01 -27.62 2.39
CA PRO A 232 19.75 -28.79 1.97
C PRO A 232 20.95 -28.38 1.11
N ARG A 233 22.02 -29.18 1.14
CA ARG A 233 23.22 -28.92 0.34
C ARG A 233 22.89 -28.95 -1.16
N GLY A 234 23.06 -27.81 -1.82
CA GLY A 234 22.80 -27.69 -3.26
C GLY A 234 21.32 -27.45 -3.59
N GLY A 235 20.49 -27.24 -2.58
CA GLY A 235 19.07 -26.97 -2.74
C GLY A 235 18.70 -25.58 -2.26
N ALA A 236 17.41 -25.39 -1.97
CA ALA A 236 16.86 -24.11 -1.57
C ALA A 236 15.73 -24.26 -0.57
N VAL A 237 15.40 -23.18 0.13
CA VAL A 237 14.24 -23.10 1.01
C VAL A 237 13.55 -21.75 0.86
N VAL A 238 12.23 -21.74 0.91
CA VAL A 238 11.45 -20.50 1.04
C VAL A 238 11.32 -20.17 2.51
N LEU A 239 11.69 -18.97 2.94
CA LEU A 239 11.64 -18.59 4.35
C LEU A 239 10.21 -18.29 4.80
N PRO A 240 9.80 -18.72 6.00
CA PRO A 240 8.50 -18.37 6.55
C PRO A 240 8.49 -16.92 7.05
N ALA A 241 7.32 -16.29 6.97
CA ALA A 241 7.00 -15.12 7.76
C ALA A 241 6.99 -15.46 9.27
N SER A 242 7.06 -14.45 10.13
CA SER A 242 6.96 -14.58 11.59
C SER A 242 5.78 -13.77 12.11
N PRO A 243 4.66 -14.40 12.54
CA PRO A 243 4.45 -15.84 12.62
C PRO A 243 4.28 -16.51 11.25
N ALA A 244 4.57 -17.83 11.19
CA ALA A 244 4.45 -18.60 9.95
C ALA A 244 3.00 -18.59 9.43
N PRO A 245 2.79 -18.43 8.11
CA PRO A 245 1.44 -18.48 7.53
C PRO A 245 0.76 -19.83 7.79
N ILE A 246 -0.56 -19.81 7.89
CA ILE A 246 -1.35 -21.05 8.02
C ILE A 246 -1.12 -21.91 6.77
N GLY A 247 -0.76 -23.18 6.96
CA GLY A 247 -0.44 -24.10 5.87
C GLY A 247 1.03 -24.09 5.44
N TYR A 248 1.90 -23.36 6.14
CA TYR A 248 3.34 -23.44 5.92
C TYR A 248 3.93 -24.71 6.56
N ASP A 249 4.64 -25.52 5.77
CA ASP A 249 5.44 -26.65 6.24
C ASP A 249 6.91 -26.54 5.76
N ALA A 250 7.85 -26.62 6.69
CA ALA A 250 9.27 -26.41 6.40
C ALA A 250 9.87 -27.44 5.43
N GLN A 251 9.33 -28.66 5.36
CA GLN A 251 9.81 -29.70 4.45
C GLN A 251 9.20 -29.52 3.06
N GLU A 252 7.92 -29.14 2.95
CA GLU A 252 7.25 -28.90 1.66
C GLU A 252 7.77 -27.66 0.92
N PHE A 253 8.31 -26.69 1.66
CA PHE A 253 8.94 -25.48 1.11
C PHE A 253 10.48 -25.57 1.06
N SER A 254 11.04 -26.77 1.26
CA SER A 254 12.47 -27.07 1.09
C SER A 254 12.68 -27.98 -0.12
N VAL A 255 13.52 -27.53 -1.05
CA VAL A 255 13.85 -28.23 -2.29
C VAL A 255 15.25 -28.80 -2.17
N ARG A 256 15.39 -30.12 -2.34
CA ARG A 256 16.64 -30.85 -2.09
C ARG A 256 17.77 -30.46 -3.04
N SER A 257 17.45 -30.16 -4.29
CA SER A 257 18.43 -29.82 -5.31
C SER A 257 17.89 -28.76 -6.26
N VAL A 258 18.68 -27.70 -6.45
CA VAL A 258 18.45 -26.65 -7.43
C VAL A 258 19.64 -26.70 -8.37
N PHE A 259 19.46 -27.38 -9.50
CA PHE A 259 20.50 -27.44 -10.52
C PHE A 259 20.62 -26.06 -11.18
N LEU A 260 21.74 -25.38 -10.92
CA LEU A 260 22.09 -24.12 -11.57
C LEU A 260 23.06 -24.34 -12.75
N GLU A 261 23.16 -25.59 -13.23
CA GLU A 261 24.02 -26.00 -14.34
C GLU A 261 23.19 -26.55 -15.52
N GLY A 262 23.64 -26.30 -16.74
CA GLY A 262 23.18 -27.05 -17.92
C GLY A 262 21.80 -26.65 -18.46
N GLY A 263 21.20 -25.57 -17.96
CA GLY A 263 19.95 -25.01 -18.49
C GLY A 263 18.67 -25.73 -18.07
N ALA A 264 18.73 -26.65 -17.10
CA ALA A 264 17.53 -27.18 -16.49
C ALA A 264 16.86 -26.09 -15.65
N GLU A 265 15.57 -25.83 -15.89
CA GLU A 265 14.81 -24.88 -15.07
C GLU A 265 14.50 -25.51 -13.70
N PRO A 266 14.66 -24.77 -12.59
CA PRO A 266 14.41 -25.29 -11.25
C PRO A 266 12.91 -25.28 -10.93
N THR A 267 12.14 -26.10 -11.64
CA THR A 267 10.66 -26.13 -11.57
C THR A 267 10.15 -26.43 -10.16
N GLU A 268 10.78 -27.35 -9.42
CA GLU A 268 10.38 -27.66 -8.03
C GLU A 268 10.46 -26.43 -7.11
N LEU A 269 11.47 -25.58 -7.31
CA LEU A 269 11.61 -24.33 -6.56
C LEU A 269 10.53 -23.33 -6.94
N PHE A 270 10.21 -23.22 -8.22
CA PHE A 270 9.16 -22.32 -8.69
C PHE A 270 7.77 -22.76 -8.21
N ASP A 271 7.49 -24.06 -8.19
CA ASP A 271 6.27 -24.62 -7.62
C ASP A 271 6.18 -24.33 -6.11
N ALA A 272 7.29 -24.49 -5.37
CA ALA A 272 7.34 -24.13 -3.95
C ALA A 272 7.07 -22.63 -3.73
N VAL A 273 7.69 -21.75 -4.51
CA VAL A 273 7.49 -20.30 -4.45
C VAL A 273 6.04 -19.92 -4.79
N ARG A 274 5.45 -20.54 -5.81
CA ARG A 274 4.05 -20.30 -6.20
C ARG A 274 3.08 -20.73 -5.09
N ARG A 275 3.25 -21.94 -4.56
CA ARG A 275 2.43 -22.41 -3.42
C ARG A 275 2.56 -21.50 -2.21
N TYR A 276 3.77 -20.98 -1.94
CA TYR A 276 3.98 -20.03 -0.85
C TYR A 276 3.35 -18.66 -1.14
N ALA A 277 3.35 -18.22 -2.39
CA ALA A 277 2.69 -16.99 -2.82
C ALA A 277 1.18 -17.04 -2.54
N ASP A 278 0.56 -18.20 -2.77
CA ASP A 278 -0.87 -18.48 -2.59
C ASP A 278 -1.32 -18.65 -1.14
N LEU A 279 -0.40 -18.81 -0.17
CA LEU A 279 -0.75 -18.92 1.25
C LEU A 279 -1.42 -17.63 1.76
N PRO A 280 -2.45 -17.73 2.62
CA PRO A 280 -3.09 -16.57 3.23
C PRO A 280 -2.08 -15.83 4.11
N LYS A 281 -1.72 -14.61 3.70
CA LYS A 281 -0.78 -13.73 4.41
C LYS A 281 -1.45 -12.40 4.74
N PRO A 282 -1.07 -11.76 5.86
CA PRO A 282 -1.51 -10.40 6.12
C PRO A 282 -0.99 -9.46 5.02
N PRO A 283 -1.77 -8.43 4.65
CA PRO A 283 -1.30 -7.40 3.73
C PRO A 283 -0.04 -6.69 4.28
N PRO A 284 0.81 -6.13 3.39
CA PRO A 284 1.87 -5.25 3.83
C PRO A 284 1.26 -4.02 4.52
N GLN A 285 1.99 -3.46 5.48
CA GLN A 285 1.55 -2.27 6.21
C GLN A 285 1.13 -1.14 5.25
N GLY A 286 -0.04 -0.56 5.48
CA GLY A 286 -0.62 0.51 4.65
C GLY A 286 -1.41 0.01 3.43
N ALA A 287 -1.35 -1.28 3.06
CA ALA A 287 -2.01 -1.76 1.85
C ALA A 287 -3.54 -1.82 1.97
N GLU A 288 -4.09 -2.04 3.16
CA GLU A 288 -5.55 -2.02 3.37
C GLU A 288 -6.13 -0.61 3.22
N GLU A 289 -5.43 0.39 3.76
CA GLU A 289 -5.77 1.80 3.61
C GLU A 289 -5.66 2.21 2.14
N ALA A 290 -4.53 1.90 1.49
CA ALA A 290 -4.35 2.16 0.06
C ALA A 290 -5.38 1.45 -0.83
N LEU A 291 -5.80 0.23 -0.48
CA LEU A 291 -6.87 -0.49 -1.19
C LEU A 291 -8.24 0.15 -0.97
N THR A 292 -8.53 0.61 0.26
CA THR A 292 -9.77 1.31 0.59
C THR A 292 -9.86 2.61 -0.19
N ASP A 293 -8.78 3.40 -0.17
CA ASP A 293 -8.68 4.63 -0.94
C ASP A 293 -8.79 4.36 -2.45
N LEU A 294 -8.13 3.32 -2.97
CA LEU A 294 -8.23 2.93 -4.37
C LEU A 294 -9.67 2.59 -4.78
N ARG A 295 -10.52 2.12 -3.86
CA ARG A 295 -11.93 1.80 -4.15
C ARG A 295 -12.87 2.98 -3.98
N GLU A 296 -12.62 3.82 -2.98
CA GLU A 296 -13.51 4.92 -2.63
C GLU A 296 -13.21 6.21 -3.41
N ASN A 297 -11.94 6.48 -3.67
CA ASN A 297 -11.45 7.74 -4.24
C ASN A 297 -10.97 7.61 -5.70
N TRP A 298 -11.28 6.49 -6.38
CA TRP A 298 -10.87 6.26 -7.76
C TRP A 298 -11.46 7.27 -8.74
N THR A 299 -10.60 7.90 -9.55
CA THR A 299 -11.02 8.93 -10.52
C THR A 299 -10.81 8.55 -11.99
N LEU A 300 -9.99 7.54 -12.29
CA LEU A 300 -9.67 7.15 -13.68
C LEU A 300 -10.77 6.24 -14.28
N LEU A 301 -11.93 6.82 -14.55
CA LEU A 301 -13.05 6.18 -15.24
C LEU A 301 -12.99 6.48 -16.75
N THR A 302 -13.43 5.52 -17.55
CA THR A 302 -13.72 5.79 -18.97
C THR A 302 -14.99 6.63 -19.10
N LEU A 303 -15.13 7.39 -20.18
CA LEU A 303 -16.35 8.18 -20.44
C LEU A 303 -17.63 7.32 -20.41
N GLN A 304 -17.56 6.07 -20.84
CA GLN A 304 -18.67 5.12 -20.80
C GLN A 304 -19.04 4.74 -19.35
N GLU A 305 -18.05 4.51 -18.50
CA GLU A 305 -18.25 4.21 -17.08
C GLU A 305 -18.76 5.44 -16.32
N GLU A 306 -18.25 6.64 -16.61
CA GLU A 306 -18.75 7.90 -16.07
C GLU A 306 -20.22 8.10 -16.46
N LEU A 307 -20.54 7.96 -17.75
CA LEU A 307 -21.92 8.07 -18.23
C LEU A 307 -22.84 7.05 -17.56
N ALA A 308 -22.37 5.81 -17.37
CA ALA A 308 -23.13 4.78 -16.66
C ALA A 308 -23.33 5.15 -15.18
N ARG A 309 -22.31 5.72 -14.52
CA ARG A 309 -22.39 6.20 -13.13
C ARG A 309 -23.41 7.33 -12.99
N GLU A 310 -23.32 8.34 -13.85
CA GLU A 310 -24.24 9.48 -13.81
C GLU A 310 -25.67 9.06 -14.12
N ARG A 311 -25.88 8.13 -15.06
CA ARG A 311 -27.21 7.55 -15.32
C ARG A 311 -27.78 6.83 -14.10
N ARG A 312 -26.97 6.05 -13.38
CA ARG A 312 -27.40 5.40 -12.13
C ARG A 312 -27.73 6.43 -11.05
N LEU A 313 -26.95 7.49 -10.95
CA LEU A 313 -27.19 8.56 -9.98
C LEU A 313 -28.50 9.31 -10.26
N VAL A 314 -28.76 9.66 -11.52
CA VAL A 314 -30.03 10.26 -11.95
C VAL A 314 -31.21 9.32 -11.69
N ALA A 315 -31.06 8.02 -11.93
CA ALA A 315 -32.09 7.04 -11.60
C ALA A 315 -32.40 7.01 -10.10
N LYS A 316 -31.37 7.01 -9.24
CA LYS A 316 -31.52 7.06 -7.78
C LYS A 316 -32.22 8.34 -7.31
N TYR A 317 -31.87 9.50 -7.87
CA TYR A 317 -32.53 10.76 -7.50
C TYR A 317 -33.98 10.83 -7.97
N ARG A 318 -34.29 10.27 -9.14
CA ARG A 318 -35.66 10.13 -9.62
C ARG A 318 -36.49 9.24 -8.69
N GLU A 319 -35.97 8.08 -8.30
CA GLU A 319 -36.64 7.19 -7.34
C GLU A 319 -36.87 7.90 -5.98
N ALA A 320 -35.87 8.62 -5.49
CA ALA A 320 -36.02 9.40 -4.26
C ALA A 320 -37.11 10.49 -4.39
N LEU A 321 -37.20 11.16 -5.54
CA LEU A 321 -38.23 12.16 -5.82
C LEU A 321 -39.62 11.54 -5.92
N GLU A 322 -39.76 10.38 -6.56
CA GLU A 322 -41.00 9.61 -6.63
C GLU A 322 -41.45 9.15 -5.24
N ALA A 323 -40.52 8.70 -4.39
CA ALA A 323 -40.82 8.35 -3.00
C ALA A 323 -41.28 9.58 -2.19
N MET A 324 -40.62 10.73 -2.36
CA MET A 324 -41.01 11.97 -1.68
C MET A 324 -42.39 12.46 -2.13
N THR A 325 -42.68 12.41 -3.43
CA THR A 325 -44.00 12.81 -3.97
C THR A 325 -45.11 11.88 -3.49
N THR A 326 -44.88 10.57 -3.52
CA THR A 326 -45.82 9.58 -2.97
C THR A 326 -46.07 9.81 -1.48
N SER A 327 -45.01 10.09 -0.70
CA SER A 327 -45.18 10.39 0.73
C SER A 327 -46.02 11.65 0.98
N ARG A 328 -45.81 12.70 0.17
CA ARG A 328 -46.61 13.93 0.23
C ARG A 328 -48.08 13.67 -0.08
N ASP A 329 -48.37 12.86 -1.09
CA ASP A 329 -49.75 12.57 -1.49
C ASP A 329 -50.46 11.73 -0.41
N LEU A 330 -49.76 10.77 0.21
CA LEU A 330 -50.26 10.04 1.38
C LEU A 330 -50.55 10.96 2.58
N TYR A 331 -49.69 11.96 2.82
CA TYR A 331 -49.94 12.96 3.87
C TYR A 331 -51.16 13.82 3.57
N ARG A 332 -51.37 14.20 2.31
CA ARG A 332 -52.55 14.96 1.89
C ARG A 332 -53.82 14.15 2.12
N GLU A 333 -53.87 12.91 1.65
CA GLU A 333 -55.02 12.02 1.86
C GLU A 333 -55.29 11.78 3.35
N ALA A 334 -54.25 11.60 4.17
CA ALA A 334 -54.42 11.44 5.60
C ALA A 334 -54.99 12.71 6.26
N ALA A 335 -54.56 13.89 5.83
CA ALA A 335 -55.09 15.16 6.32
C ALA A 335 -56.55 15.38 5.89
N GLU A 336 -56.90 15.05 4.65
CA GLU A 336 -58.27 15.10 4.14
C GLU A 336 -59.19 14.17 4.95
N ARG A 337 -58.80 12.90 5.13
CA ARG A 337 -59.56 11.95 5.98
C ARG A 337 -59.70 12.41 7.42
N ALA A 338 -58.68 13.05 8.00
CA ALA A 338 -58.77 13.60 9.35
C ALA A 338 -59.75 14.78 9.43
N ASN A 339 -59.76 15.65 8.42
CA ASN A 339 -60.72 16.75 8.32
C ASN A 339 -62.15 16.25 8.13
N GLU A 340 -62.37 15.23 7.30
CA GLU A 340 -63.67 14.57 7.13
C GLU A 340 -64.18 13.99 8.45
N ALA A 341 -63.32 13.29 9.21
CA ALA A 341 -63.67 12.75 10.52
C ALA A 341 -64.05 13.86 11.52
N LEU A 342 -63.33 14.99 11.51
CA LEU A 342 -63.66 16.16 12.34
C LEU A 342 -64.98 16.82 11.92
N ALA A 343 -65.26 16.91 10.62
CA ALA A 343 -66.52 17.44 10.11
C ALA A 343 -67.71 16.56 10.50
N ALA A 344 -67.59 15.24 10.34
CA ALA A 344 -68.62 14.29 10.77
C ALA A 344 -68.89 14.37 12.29
N PHE A 345 -67.85 14.57 13.11
CA PHE A 345 -68.02 14.79 14.55
C PHE A 345 -68.77 16.09 14.86
N ARG A 346 -68.52 17.17 14.10
CA ARG A 346 -69.21 18.46 14.24
C ARG A 346 -70.66 18.39 13.75
N GLU A 347 -70.95 17.67 12.67
CA GLU A 347 -72.32 17.51 12.14
C GLU A 347 -73.15 16.53 12.99
N GLY A 348 -72.52 15.53 13.60
CA GLY A 348 -73.14 14.66 14.61
C GLY A 348 -73.31 15.31 15.98
N ALA A 349 -72.68 16.45 16.23
CA ALA A 349 -72.87 17.23 17.44
C ALA A 349 -74.18 18.02 17.37
N VAL A 350 -75.26 17.42 17.85
CA VAL A 350 -76.48 18.14 18.26
C VAL A 350 -76.06 19.24 19.25
N PRO A 351 -76.56 20.50 19.15
CA PRO A 351 -76.31 21.48 20.18
C PRO A 351 -77.04 21.02 21.45
N ALA A 352 -76.30 20.42 22.38
CA ALA A 352 -76.83 20.14 23.70
C ALA A 352 -77.12 21.48 24.41
N PRO A 353 -78.29 21.64 25.05
CA PRO A 353 -78.52 22.81 25.89
C PRO A 353 -77.56 22.74 27.09
N ALA A 354 -77.19 23.92 27.58
CA ALA A 354 -76.25 24.14 28.67
C ALA A 354 -76.37 23.11 29.80
N ALA A 355 -75.27 22.41 30.09
CA ALA A 355 -75.11 21.64 31.32
C ALA A 355 -74.40 22.52 32.38
N PRO A 356 -74.78 22.39 33.67
CA PRO A 356 -74.16 23.15 34.75
C PRO A 356 -72.81 22.53 35.17
N GLU A 357 -71.88 23.40 35.58
CA GLU A 357 -70.71 23.03 36.42
C GLU A 357 -71.19 22.47 37.78
N PRO A 358 -70.46 21.49 38.40
CA PRO A 358 -69.20 21.80 39.08
C PRO A 358 -68.10 20.70 39.14
N GLU A 359 -66.82 21.15 39.04
CA GLU A 359 -65.62 20.90 39.90
C GLU A 359 -64.98 19.48 40.07
N PRO A 360 -63.68 19.42 40.50
CA PRO A 360 -62.61 18.67 39.83
C PRO A 360 -62.21 17.36 40.53
N ASP A 361 -61.67 16.40 39.77
CA ASP A 361 -60.54 15.55 40.21
C ASP A 361 -59.98 14.64 39.10
N ALA A 362 -58.64 14.52 39.13
CA ALA A 362 -57.74 13.55 38.48
C ALA A 362 -57.40 13.67 36.96
N PRO A 363 -56.10 13.57 36.60
CA PRO A 363 -55.59 13.92 35.27
C PRO A 363 -55.90 12.84 34.23
N ALA A 364 -56.65 13.22 33.20
CA ALA A 364 -56.88 12.42 32.00
C ALA A 364 -55.58 12.27 31.19
N ALA A 365 -55.15 11.03 31.00
CA ALA A 365 -54.10 10.68 30.05
C ALA A 365 -54.56 10.99 28.62
N SER A 366 -53.89 11.96 27.99
CA SER A 366 -54.24 12.48 26.68
C SER A 366 -54.01 11.44 25.56
N PRO A 367 -54.99 11.17 24.68
CA PRO A 367 -54.87 10.23 23.56
C PRO A 367 -53.84 10.67 22.50
N PHE A 368 -53.35 11.90 22.56
CA PHE A 368 -52.23 12.38 21.73
C PHE A 368 -50.87 11.80 22.15
N GLN A 369 -50.70 11.33 23.40
CA GLN A 369 -49.44 10.71 23.85
C GLN A 369 -49.26 9.27 23.35
N GLN A 370 -50.33 8.59 22.93
CA GLN A 370 -50.23 7.24 22.37
C GLN A 370 -49.77 7.27 20.90
N ILE A 371 -50.11 8.33 20.18
CA ILE A 371 -49.70 8.53 18.78
C ILE A 371 -48.23 8.94 18.71
N SER A 372 -47.75 9.81 19.60
CA SER A 372 -46.33 10.21 19.65
C SER A 372 -45.40 9.01 19.96
N ARG A 373 -45.80 8.12 20.87
CA ARG A 373 -45.03 6.89 21.20
C ARG A 373 -44.94 5.87 20.05
N ARG A 374 -45.90 5.87 19.12
CA ARG A 374 -45.86 5.00 17.93
C ARG A 374 -44.95 5.57 16.84
N TRP A 375 -44.82 6.90 16.78
CA TRP A 375 -43.91 7.59 15.86
C TRP A 375 -42.45 7.59 16.34
N GLU A 376 -42.19 7.58 17.64
CA GLU A 376 -40.83 7.42 18.19
C GLU A 376 -40.19 6.09 17.77
N ARG A 377 -40.95 4.98 17.79
CA ARG A 377 -40.46 3.65 17.36
C ARG A 377 -40.11 3.55 15.86
N PHE A 378 -40.70 4.39 15.01
CA PHE A 378 -40.34 4.49 13.59
C PHE A 378 -39.14 5.41 13.33
N ARG A 379 -38.88 6.36 14.24
CA ARG A 379 -37.71 7.24 14.17
C ARG A 379 -36.43 6.54 14.64
N ASP A 380 -36.54 5.62 15.59
CA ASP A 380 -35.41 4.82 16.07
C ASP A 380 -34.94 3.77 15.05
N THR A 381 -35.84 3.27 14.19
CA THR A 381 -35.49 2.39 13.06
C THR A 381 -34.80 3.15 11.91
N ALA A 382 -35.09 4.44 11.74
CA ALA A 382 -34.38 5.30 10.79
C ALA A 382 -33.02 5.81 11.32
N LYS A 383 -32.84 5.89 12.65
CA LYS A 383 -31.54 6.24 13.28
C LYS A 383 -30.55 5.07 13.31
N ALA A 384 -31.01 3.82 13.22
CA ALA A 384 -30.17 2.62 13.14
C ALA A 384 -29.44 2.45 11.79
N LEU A 385 -29.71 3.30 10.80
CA LEU A 385 -29.08 3.29 9.46
C LEU A 385 -28.10 4.45 9.22
N ARG A 386 -27.68 5.17 10.28
CA ARG A 386 -26.59 6.16 10.21
C ARG A 386 -25.29 5.56 10.76
N PRO A 387 -24.19 5.52 9.99
CA PRO A 387 -22.89 5.18 10.55
C PRO A 387 -22.45 6.26 11.54
N ALA A 388 -21.90 5.82 12.68
CA ALA A 388 -21.45 6.66 13.77
C ALA A 388 -20.20 7.45 13.37
N THR A 389 -20.27 8.77 13.49
CA THR A 389 -19.09 9.64 13.57
C THR A 389 -18.86 9.91 15.05
N GLU A 390 -17.94 9.18 15.68
CA GLU A 390 -17.46 9.47 17.02
C GLU A 390 -16.41 10.58 16.94
N THR A 391 -16.64 11.68 17.65
CA THR A 391 -15.59 12.60 18.07
C THR A 391 -15.80 12.83 19.57
N PRO A 392 -14.85 12.47 20.45
CA PRO A 392 -15.06 12.54 21.88
C PRO A 392 -14.84 13.98 22.38
N ARG A 393 -15.80 14.51 23.15
CA ARG A 393 -15.64 15.70 23.99
C ARG A 393 -15.59 15.29 25.47
N PRO A 394 -14.82 16.00 26.31
CA PRO A 394 -14.39 15.52 27.62
C PRO A 394 -15.46 15.77 28.69
N PRO A 395 -15.43 15.04 29.82
CA PRO A 395 -16.21 15.42 31.00
C PRO A 395 -15.38 16.32 31.93
N GLU A 396 -15.93 17.49 32.24
CA GLU A 396 -15.43 18.39 33.28
C GLU A 396 -16.25 18.19 34.57
N THR A 397 -15.53 17.79 35.63
CA THR A 397 -15.75 18.03 37.06
C THR A 397 -17.03 17.53 37.75
N ALA A 398 -16.84 16.66 38.74
CA ALA A 398 -17.14 17.01 40.13
C ALA A 398 -16.43 16.07 41.13
N GLN A 399 -15.90 16.68 42.20
CA GLN A 399 -15.62 16.14 43.54
C GLN A 399 -14.19 15.70 43.88
N LEU A 400 -13.48 16.65 44.49
CA LEU A 400 -12.36 16.49 45.43
C LEU A 400 -12.78 15.64 46.65
N PRO A 401 -11.81 14.95 47.27
CA PRO A 401 -11.43 15.38 48.62
C PRO A 401 -9.92 15.59 48.80
N GLU A 402 -9.60 16.54 49.68
CA GLU A 402 -8.29 16.82 50.23
C GLU A 402 -7.64 15.58 50.87
N THR A 403 -6.33 15.39 50.71
CA THR A 403 -5.32 15.62 51.76
C THR A 403 -3.96 15.04 51.35
N ALA A 404 -2.90 15.65 51.92
CA ALA A 404 -1.54 15.13 52.11
C ALA A 404 -0.46 15.41 51.04
N ARG A 405 0.14 16.61 51.18
CA ARG A 405 1.59 16.86 51.39
C ARG A 405 2.59 16.18 50.42
N LEU A 406 3.18 16.98 49.53
CA LEU A 406 4.49 16.72 48.92
C LEU A 406 5.59 17.51 49.66
N PRO A 407 6.79 16.93 49.88
CA PRO A 407 7.94 17.67 50.38
C PRO A 407 8.62 18.45 49.27
N GLU A 408 9.18 19.60 49.65
CA GLU A 408 10.13 20.38 48.86
C GLU A 408 11.45 19.63 48.62
N THR A 409 12.14 20.09 47.57
CA THR A 409 13.59 20.11 47.30
C THR A 409 14.06 19.24 46.12
N ALA A 410 14.64 19.89 45.11
CA ALA A 410 16.09 19.84 44.84
C ALA A 410 16.42 20.33 43.42
N GLY A 411 17.05 21.51 43.35
CA GLY A 411 18.21 21.83 42.53
C GLY A 411 18.23 21.42 41.05
N LEU A 412 18.05 22.42 40.18
CA LEU A 412 18.63 22.46 38.84
C LEU A 412 20.17 22.46 38.93
N PRO A 413 20.89 21.59 38.21
CA PRO A 413 22.30 21.79 37.92
C PRO A 413 22.51 22.58 36.62
N ASP A 414 23.47 23.49 36.67
CA ASP A 414 23.95 24.38 35.61
C ASP A 414 24.39 23.65 34.34
N ALA A 415 24.15 24.31 33.20
CA ALA A 415 24.61 23.90 31.88
C ALA A 415 26.15 23.99 31.74
N PRO A 416 26.83 22.95 31.23
CA PRO A 416 28.24 23.06 30.88
C PRO A 416 28.43 23.78 29.53
N GLY A 417 29.43 24.66 29.51
CA GLY A 417 29.72 25.63 28.47
C GLY A 417 30.16 25.06 27.12
N LEU A 418 30.04 25.96 26.14
CA LEU A 418 30.41 25.82 24.73
C LEU A 418 31.91 25.48 24.56
N PRO A 419 32.27 24.52 23.70
CA PRO A 419 33.64 24.38 23.24
C PRO A 419 33.95 25.39 22.11
N GLU A 420 35.13 26.00 22.21
CA GLU A 420 35.68 26.95 21.24
C GLU A 420 35.96 26.32 19.87
N THR A 421 35.74 27.11 18.81
CA THR A 421 36.03 26.77 17.41
C THR A 421 37.53 26.85 17.10
N PRO A 422 38.16 25.80 16.53
CA PRO A 422 39.49 25.92 15.96
C PRO A 422 39.45 26.35 14.49
N GLY A 423 40.10 27.48 14.21
CA GLY A 423 40.96 27.75 13.05
C GLY A 423 40.47 27.41 11.63
N ALA A 424 40.11 28.44 10.87
CA ALA A 424 39.98 28.40 9.41
C ALA A 424 41.33 28.06 8.72
N PRO A 425 41.37 27.12 7.76
CA PRO A 425 42.46 27.01 6.79
C PRO A 425 42.20 27.92 5.59
N GLY A 426 43.28 28.54 5.11
CA GLY A 426 43.29 29.60 4.11
C GLY A 426 42.82 29.21 2.70
N LEU A 427 42.44 30.25 1.98
CA LEU A 427 42.15 30.30 0.55
C LEU A 427 43.35 29.80 -0.28
N PRO A 428 43.14 28.99 -1.33
CA PRO A 428 44.07 28.92 -2.44
C PRO A 428 43.71 29.94 -3.54
N GLU A 429 44.75 30.64 -3.98
CA GLU A 429 44.78 31.61 -5.08
C GLU A 429 44.39 30.99 -6.43
N VAL A 430 43.67 31.77 -7.24
CA VAL A 430 43.62 31.66 -8.71
C VAL A 430 44.58 32.72 -9.25
N PRO A 431 45.45 32.39 -10.23
CA PRO A 431 45.14 32.88 -11.58
C PRO A 431 45.72 32.03 -12.74
N GLY A 432 45.07 32.08 -13.91
CA GLY A 432 45.72 31.75 -15.18
C GLY A 432 44.77 31.29 -16.29
N VAL A 433 44.39 32.22 -17.17
CA VAL A 433 43.79 32.00 -18.50
C VAL A 433 44.59 32.88 -19.47
N PRO A 434 44.58 32.69 -20.80
CA PRO A 434 44.83 31.52 -21.64
C PRO A 434 46.03 31.77 -22.60
N GLU A 435 46.51 30.75 -23.32
CA GLU A 435 47.26 31.00 -24.57
C GLU A 435 46.79 30.11 -25.72
N SER A 436 46.92 30.69 -26.91
CA SER A 436 46.22 30.36 -28.14
C SER A 436 47.15 29.67 -29.16
N ARG A 437 46.53 28.97 -30.13
CA ARG A 437 46.97 28.77 -31.54
C ARG A 437 48.17 27.86 -31.84
N LYS A 438 47.90 26.84 -32.68
CA LYS A 438 48.38 26.64 -34.08
C LYS A 438 47.89 25.25 -34.54
N THR A 439 47.01 25.06 -35.53
CA THR A 439 47.15 25.17 -37.00
C THR A 439 48.39 24.50 -37.61
N SER A 440 48.18 23.29 -38.15
CA SER A 440 48.65 22.80 -39.46
C SER A 440 47.82 21.55 -39.76
N ASP A 441 46.97 21.48 -40.79
CA ASP A 441 47.19 21.62 -42.23
C ASP A 441 48.04 20.49 -42.84
N ALA A 442 47.62 20.09 -44.06
CA ALA A 442 47.97 18.95 -44.93
C ALA A 442 47.10 17.69 -44.73
N ALA A 443 46.10 17.42 -45.59
CA ALA A 443 46.18 16.99 -47.01
C ALA A 443 46.91 15.65 -47.14
N ALA A 444 46.53 14.69 -47.99
CA ALA A 444 45.42 14.42 -48.89
C ALA A 444 45.58 12.93 -49.29
N GLU A 445 44.58 12.39 -49.99
CA GLU A 445 44.61 11.22 -50.89
C GLU A 445 43.66 10.07 -50.52
N THR A 446 42.45 10.18 -51.07
CA THR A 446 41.77 9.08 -51.77
C THR A 446 42.66 8.63 -52.95
N PRO A 447 42.66 7.35 -53.38
CA PRO A 447 41.55 6.82 -54.18
C PRO A 447 41.21 5.33 -53.86
N ALA A 448 39.93 4.98 -53.89
CA ALA A 448 39.29 4.16 -54.93
C ALA A 448 39.46 2.64 -54.78
N ASP A 449 38.31 2.00 -54.56
CA ASP A 449 37.73 1.04 -55.50
C ASP A 449 38.50 -0.27 -55.76
N ARG A 450 38.06 -1.37 -55.14
CA ARG A 450 37.71 -2.58 -55.90
C ARG A 450 36.90 -3.61 -55.11
N VAL A 451 35.79 -3.96 -55.74
CA VAL A 451 34.98 -5.18 -55.71
C VAL A 451 35.81 -6.47 -55.51
N GLU A 452 35.44 -7.30 -54.54
CA GLU A 452 34.82 -8.63 -54.67
C GLU A 452 34.25 -9.12 -53.34
#